data_AF-A5HG91-F1
#
_entry.id   AF-A5HG91-F1
#
_cell.length_a   1.000
_cell.length_b   1.000
_cell.length_c   1.000
_cell.angle_alpha   90.00
_cell.angle_beta   90.00
_cell.angle_gamma   90.00
#
_symmetry.space_group_name_H-M   'P 1'
#
loop_
_entity.id
_entity.type
_entity.pdbx_description
1 polymer ?
#
loop_
_entity_poly.entity_id
_entity_poly.type
_entity_poly.pdbx_seq_one_letter_code
_entity_poly.pdbx_strand_id
1 'polypeptide(L)' 'NQLTSIPVKAFHGLTRLTFLDLSNNKLTSLPVR' A
#
# COMPACT_ATOMS: atom_id res chain seq x y z
N ASN A 1 -1.39 -13.28 1.96
CA ASN A 1 -0.54 -12.85 0.82
C ASN A 1 0.92 -12.76 1.22
N GLN A 2 1.86 -12.93 0.28
CA GLN A 2 3.32 -12.81 0.53
C GLN A 2 3.85 -11.40 0.29
N LEU A 3 2.97 -10.39 0.17
CA LEU A 3 3.36 -9.02 -0.06
C LEU A 3 4.04 -8.47 1.21
N THR A 4 5.34 -8.20 1.09
CA THR A 4 6.22 -7.74 2.19
C THR A 4 6.59 -6.26 2.07
N SER A 5 6.40 -5.66 0.89
CA SER A 5 6.64 -4.24 0.68
C SER A 5 5.65 -3.67 -0.34
N ILE A 6 5.44 -2.35 -0.27
CA ILE A 6 4.66 -1.59 -1.24
C ILE A 6 5.63 -0.65 -1.97
N PRO A 7 5.61 -0.60 -3.31
CA PRO A 7 6.36 0.41 -4.06
C PRO A 7 5.93 1.83 -3.67
N VAL A 8 6.87 2.76 -3.52
CA VAL A 8 6.59 4.16 -3.12
C VAL A 8 5.57 4.84 -4.05
N LYS A 9 5.57 4.50 -5.34
CA LYS A 9 4.66 5.05 -6.34
C LYS A 9 3.39 4.22 -6.58
N ALA A 10 3.13 3.18 -5.77
CA ALA A 10 2.02 2.26 -6.00
C ALA A 10 0.64 2.93 -6.02
N PHE A 11 0.49 4.04 -5.29
CA PHE A 11 -0.77 4.80 -5.22
C PHE A 11 -0.69 6.15 -5.93
N HIS A 12 0.38 6.39 -6.69
CA HIS A 12 0.53 7.64 -7.43
C HIS A 12 -0.57 7.76 -8.48
N GLY A 13 -1.29 8.88 -8.50
CA GLY A 13 -2.40 9.11 -9.42
C GLY A 13 -3.77 8.59 -8.94
N LEU A 14 -3.86 7.91 -7.80
CA LEU A 14 -5.14 7.53 -7.20
C LEU A 14 -5.77 8.72 -6.45
N THR A 15 -6.10 9.79 -7.18
CA THR A 15 -6.54 11.09 -6.63
C THR A 15 -7.87 11.06 -5.88
N ARG A 16 -8.65 9.98 -6.01
CA ARG A 16 -9.95 9.78 -5.34
C ARG A 16 -10.01 8.50 -4.52
N LEU A 17 -8.86 7.92 -4.14
CA LEU A 17 -8.83 6.74 -3.28
C LEU A 17 -9.29 7.13 -1.87
N THR A 18 -10.45 6.63 -1.47
CA THR A 18 -11.04 6.87 -0.14
C THR A 18 -10.93 5.66 0.78
N PHE A 19 -10.69 4.47 0.22
CA PHE A 19 -10.56 3.22 0.96
C PHE A 19 -9.53 2.32 0.31
N LEU A 20 -8.68 1.71 1.13
CA LEU A 20 -7.67 0.74 0.72
C LEU A 20 -7.56 -0.33 1.82
N ASP A 21 -7.85 -1.58 1.46
CA ASP A 21 -7.67 -2.72 2.35
C ASP A 21 -6.35 -3.43 2.03
N LEU A 22 -5.46 -3.48 3.01
CA LEU A 22 -4.17 -4.19 2.95
C LEU A 22 -4.11 -5.33 3.96
N SER A 23 -5.24 -5.72 4.55
CA SER A 23 -5.33 -6.84 5.47
C SER A 23 -4.81 -8.13 4.82
N ASN A 24 -4.35 -9.06 5.66
CA ASN A 24 -3.82 -10.34 5.21
C ASN A 24 -2.56 -10.25 4.31
N ASN A 25 -1.74 -9.21 4.49
CA ASN A 25 -0.38 -9.09 3.94
C ASN A 25 0.68 -9.21 5.05
N LYS A 26 1.95 -9.32 4.66
CA LYS A 26 3.11 -9.40 5.58
C LYS A 26 3.85 -8.05 5.67
N LEU A 27 3.12 -6.96 5.50
CA LEU A 27 3.67 -5.61 5.54
C LEU A 27 4.02 -5.26 6.98
N THR A 28 5.27 -4.88 7.24
CA THR A 28 5.73 -4.41 8.55
C THR A 28 5.62 -2.90 8.69
N SER A 29 5.58 -2.18 7.58
CA SER A 29 5.42 -0.73 7.52
C SER A 29 4.76 -0.30 6.21
N LEU A 30 4.22 0.91 6.21
CA LEU A 30 3.78 1.57 4.99
C LEU A 30 4.92 2.45 4.44
N PRO A 31 5.02 2.62 3.11
CA PRO A 31 5.96 3.57 2.53
C PRO A 31 5.65 4.97 3.03
N VAL A 32 6.67 5.66 3.53
CA VAL A 32 6.60 7.10 3.77
C VAL A 32 6.82 7.86 2.46
N ARG A 33 6.28 9.09 2.40
CA ARG A 33 6.19 9.92 1.19
C ARG A 33 7.54 10.20 0.52
#